data_AF-A0A7V3H819-F1
#
_entry.id   AF-A0A7V3H819-F1
#
_cell.length_a   1.000
_cell.length_b   1.000
_cell.length_c   1.000
_cell.angle_alpha   90.00
_cell.angle_beta   90.00
_cell.angle_gamma   90.00
#
_symmetry.space_group_name_H-M   'P 1'
#
loop_
_entity.id
_entity.type
_entity.pdbx_description
1 polymer ?
#
loop_
_entity_poly.entity_id
_entity_poly.type
_entity_poly.pdbx_seq_one_letter_code
_entity_poly.pdbx_strand_id
1 'polypeptide(L)'
;MRLALLAIAAVLAGCGLREAMRCNVSVTQDLALSAADAPETVTARAIGPSCDKAVGILTIHDGEGHPAWAWATPLPRAFGDAFAEADEADMREFLTRWARPTVTTTQSAPRWEELTPGQTTLDRLTYDDIRARNLPMLCHSTGTGRELCAFWEPAAGGAGLYFERDIEETP
;
A
#
# COMPACT_ATOMS: atom_id res chain seq x y z
N MET A 1 50.39 -35.07 5.50
CA MET A 1 49.12 -34.92 6.24
C MET A 1 48.79 -33.49 6.68
N ARG A 2 49.76 -32.58 6.89
CA ARG A 2 49.49 -31.16 7.23
C ARG A 2 49.05 -30.28 6.06
N LEU A 3 49.43 -30.64 4.82
CA LEU A 3 49.08 -29.87 3.61
C LEU A 3 47.64 -30.11 3.09
N ALA A 4 46.98 -31.19 3.52
CA ALA A 4 45.60 -31.49 3.11
C ALA A 4 44.54 -30.70 3.92
N LEU A 5 44.90 -30.20 5.10
CA LEU A 5 43.98 -29.46 5.98
C LEU A 5 43.84 -27.97 5.60
N LEU A 6 44.79 -27.41 4.83
CA LEU A 6 44.76 -26.01 4.41
C LEU A 6 43.86 -25.76 3.18
N ALA A 7 43.59 -26.77 2.35
CA ALA A 7 42.76 -26.63 1.16
C ALA A 7 41.25 -26.56 1.46
N ILE A 8 40.81 -27.12 2.60
CA ILE A 8 39.38 -27.16 2.98
C ILE A 8 38.91 -25.82 3.57
N ALA A 9 39.81 -25.05 4.20
CA ALA A 9 39.47 -23.74 4.76
C ALA A 9 39.26 -22.65 3.69
N ALA A 10 39.85 -22.79 2.50
CA ALA A 10 39.73 -21.79 1.42
C ALA A 10 38.40 -21.88 0.65
N VAL A 11 37.71 -23.02 0.66
CA VAL A 11 36.43 -23.20 -0.05
C VAL A 11 35.24 -22.63 0.73
N LEU A 12 35.34 -22.52 2.06
CA LEU A 12 34.27 -21.96 2.91
C LEU A 12 34.25 -20.42 2.95
N ALA A 13 35.31 -19.75 2.48
CA ALA A 13 35.37 -18.28 2.41
C ALA A 13 34.74 -17.69 1.13
N GLY A 14 34.39 -18.53 0.14
CA GLY A 14 33.81 -18.09 -1.14
C GLY A 14 32.31 -17.83 -1.11
N CYS A 15 31.60 -18.30 -0.07
CA CYS A 15 30.19 -18.02 0.16
C CYS A 15 29.99 -16.88 1.16
N GLY A 16 30.74 -15.79 0.98
CA GLY A 16 30.23 -14.51 1.45
C GLY A 16 29.00 -14.21 0.61
N LEU A 17 27.80 -14.45 1.15
CA LEU A 17 26.60 -13.82 0.62
C LEU A 17 26.96 -12.33 0.51
N ARG A 18 27.15 -11.83 -0.72
CA ARG A 18 26.82 -10.43 -0.96
C ARG A 18 25.37 -10.33 -0.55
N GLU A 19 25.11 -9.78 0.64
CA GLU A 19 23.87 -9.08 0.88
C GLU A 19 23.81 -8.03 -0.23
N ALA A 20 23.26 -8.42 -1.39
CA ALA A 20 22.72 -7.46 -2.31
C ALA A 20 21.79 -6.59 -1.46
N MET A 21 21.99 -5.29 -1.46
CA MET A 21 21.14 -4.35 -0.74
C MET A 21 19.70 -4.58 -1.18
N ARG A 22 18.93 -5.35 -0.43
CA ARG A 22 17.54 -5.67 -0.73
C ARG A 22 16.69 -4.59 -0.08
N CYS A 23 15.77 -3.99 -0.84
CA CYS A 23 14.76 -3.16 -0.20
C CYS A 23 13.80 -4.08 0.55
N ASN A 24 13.72 -3.94 1.87
CA ASN A 24 12.74 -4.62 2.71
C ASN A 24 12.35 -3.69 3.87
N VAL A 25 11.62 -2.64 3.53
CA VAL A 25 11.18 -1.63 4.48
C VAL A 25 9.69 -1.84 4.74
N SER A 26 9.28 -1.73 6.00
CA SER A 26 7.89 -1.86 6.43
C SER A 26 7.57 -0.81 7.48
N VAL A 27 6.37 -0.27 7.40
CA VAL A 27 5.78 0.66 8.36
C VAL A 27 4.35 0.20 8.64
N THR A 28 4.00 0.09 9.92
CA THR A 28 2.64 -0.23 10.37
C THR A 28 2.15 0.91 11.26
N GLN A 29 0.89 1.31 11.07
CA GLN A 29 0.22 2.35 11.86
C GLN A 29 -1.18 1.88 12.24
N ASP A 30 -1.68 2.39 13.35
CA ASP A 30 -3.07 2.21 13.75
C ASP A 30 -3.98 3.00 12.79
N LEU A 31 -5.13 2.42 12.49
CA LEU A 31 -6.14 3.00 11.60
C LEU A 31 -7.50 2.86 12.27
N ALA A 32 -8.16 3.99 12.57
CA ALA A 32 -9.53 3.98 13.07
C ALA A 32 -10.52 3.95 11.89
N LEU A 33 -10.75 2.77 11.29
CA LEU A 33 -11.60 2.63 10.10
C LEU A 33 -13.06 2.40 10.49
N SER A 34 -13.34 1.40 11.33
CA SER A 34 -14.72 1.05 11.70
C SER A 34 -15.27 1.89 12.85
N ALA A 35 -14.40 2.31 13.77
CA ALA A 35 -14.71 3.19 14.90
C ALA A 35 -13.44 3.90 15.40
N ALA A 36 -13.60 4.95 16.22
CA ALA A 36 -12.49 5.79 16.70
C ALA A 36 -11.39 5.03 17.44
N ASP A 37 -11.75 3.96 18.17
CA ASP A 37 -10.82 3.12 18.94
C ASP A 37 -10.71 1.71 18.36
N ALA A 38 -11.12 1.53 17.10
CA ALA A 38 -11.03 0.22 16.46
C ALA A 38 -9.56 -0.15 16.19
N PRO A 39 -9.15 -1.39 16.48
CA PRO A 39 -7.76 -1.80 16.39
C PRO A 39 -7.34 -2.19 14.96
N GLU A 40 -7.97 -1.63 13.94
CA GLU A 40 -7.52 -1.86 12.56
C GLU A 40 -6.13 -1.27 12.36
N THR A 41 -5.36 -1.87 11.45
CA THR A 41 -4.01 -1.41 11.15
C THR A 41 -3.81 -1.26 9.66
N VAL A 42 -2.96 -0.32 9.28
CA VAL A 42 -2.46 -0.17 7.92
C VAL A 42 -0.98 -0.47 7.89
N THR A 43 -0.54 -1.33 6.97
CA THR A 43 0.86 -1.66 6.75
C THR A 43 1.26 -1.28 5.34
N ALA A 44 2.24 -0.38 5.23
CA ALA A 44 2.92 -0.08 3.97
C ALA A 44 4.28 -0.76 3.95
N ARG A 45 4.56 -1.51 2.89
CA ARG A 45 5.78 -2.29 2.75
C ARG A 45 6.38 -2.12 1.36
N ALA A 46 7.70 -1.94 1.29
CA ALA A 46 8.47 -1.97 0.07
C ALA A 46 9.37 -3.21 0.05
N ILE A 47 9.27 -4.02 -1.01
CA ILE A 47 10.10 -5.20 -1.22
C ILE A 47 10.70 -5.21 -2.61
N GLY A 48 12.00 -5.49 -2.72
CA GLY A 48 12.67 -5.55 -4.02
C GLY A 48 14.15 -5.89 -3.95
N PRO A 49 14.79 -6.13 -5.11
CA PRO A 49 16.23 -6.35 -5.19
C PRO A 49 17.05 -5.09 -4.85
N SER A 50 16.42 -3.91 -4.86
CA SER A 50 16.92 -2.59 -4.46
C SER A 50 15.72 -1.64 -4.32
N CYS A 51 15.86 -0.48 -3.66
CA CYS A 51 14.70 0.41 -3.39
C CYS A 51 14.18 1.15 -4.63
N ASP A 52 15.06 1.40 -5.62
CA ASP A 52 14.70 1.85 -6.98
C ASP A 52 13.99 0.78 -7.82
N LYS A 53 13.88 -0.46 -7.32
CA LYS A 53 13.21 -1.59 -7.99
C LYS A 53 12.19 -2.27 -7.07
N ALA A 54 11.67 -1.53 -6.09
CA ALA A 54 10.75 -2.07 -5.12
C ALA A 54 9.30 -2.10 -5.62
N VAL A 55 8.58 -3.14 -5.21
CA VAL A 55 7.11 -3.17 -5.19
C VAL A 55 6.66 -2.66 -3.84
N GLY A 56 5.78 -1.67 -3.86
CA GLY A 56 5.05 -1.17 -2.71
C GLY A 56 3.77 -1.97 -2.52
N ILE A 57 3.47 -2.33 -1.28
CA ILE A 57 2.26 -3.04 -0.87
C ILE A 57 1.67 -2.26 0.29
N LEU A 58 0.42 -1.80 0.14
CA LEU A 58 -0.39 -1.25 1.20
C LEU A 58 -1.44 -2.29 1.59
N THR A 59 -1.44 -2.74 2.83
CA THR A 59 -2.48 -3.64 3.36
C THR A 59 -3.19 -3.00 4.53
N ILE A 60 -4.47 -3.32 4.67
CA ILE A 60 -5.29 -2.96 5.82
C ILE A 60 -5.75 -4.26 6.45
N HIS A 61 -5.60 -4.35 7.76
CA HIS A 61 -6.10 -5.47 8.54
C HIS A 61 -7.23 -5.00 9.43
N ASP A 62 -8.26 -5.84 9.57
CA ASP A 62 -9.34 -5.62 10.52
C ASP A 62 -8.85 -5.75 11.98
N GLY A 63 -9.76 -5.52 12.93
CA GLY A 63 -9.44 -5.60 14.36
C GLY A 63 -9.07 -7.00 14.88
N GLU A 64 -9.27 -8.05 14.07
CA GLU A 64 -8.86 -9.42 14.36
C GLU A 64 -7.51 -9.77 13.68
N GLY A 65 -6.98 -8.86 12.85
CA GLY A 65 -5.74 -9.03 12.11
C GLY A 65 -5.91 -9.68 10.74
N HIS A 66 -7.14 -9.90 10.25
CA HIS A 66 -7.37 -10.44 8.92
C HIS A 66 -7.21 -9.36 7.85
N PRO A 67 -6.66 -9.67 6.67
CA PRO A 67 -6.51 -8.70 5.59
C PRO A 67 -7.89 -8.30 5.04
N ALA A 68 -8.22 -7.02 5.20
CA ALA A 68 -9.44 -6.37 4.76
C ALA A 68 -9.32 -5.78 3.34
N TRP A 69 -8.15 -5.21 3.05
CA TRP A 69 -7.82 -4.57 1.77
C TRP A 69 -6.33 -4.72 1.48
N ALA A 70 -5.98 -4.83 0.20
CA ALA A 70 -4.60 -4.80 -0.24
C ALA A 70 -4.48 -4.14 -1.60
N TRP A 71 -3.44 -3.32 -1.77
CA TRP A 71 -3.08 -2.73 -3.04
C TRP A 71 -1.57 -2.81 -3.24
N ALA A 72 -1.12 -3.12 -4.45
CA ALA A 72 0.30 -3.26 -4.74
C ALA A 72 0.68 -2.66 -6.09
N THR A 73 1.87 -2.06 -6.16
CA THR A 73 2.39 -1.45 -7.39
C THR A 73 3.91 -1.44 -7.42
N PRO A 74 4.54 -1.48 -8.60
CA PRO A 74 5.94 -1.06 -8.74
C PRO A 74 6.05 0.44 -8.41
N LEU A 75 6.78 0.80 -7.35
CA LEU A 75 6.84 2.18 -6.85
C LEU A 75 7.38 3.18 -7.88
N PRO A 76 8.49 2.91 -8.60
CA PRO A 76 9.01 3.85 -9.60
C PRO A 76 8.03 4.09 -10.75
N ARG A 77 7.19 3.10 -11.07
CA ARG A 77 6.19 3.23 -12.14
C ARG A 77 5.01 4.09 -11.70
N ALA A 78 4.56 3.92 -10.47
CA ALA A 78 3.39 4.63 -9.96
C ALA A 78 3.70 6.05 -9.51
N PHE A 79 4.86 6.25 -8.90
CA PHE A 79 5.23 7.49 -8.23
C PHE A 79 6.43 8.21 -8.88
N GLY A 80 6.89 7.70 -10.03
CA GLY A 80 7.91 8.33 -10.86
C GLY A 80 9.31 8.33 -10.24
N ASP A 81 10.08 9.34 -10.61
CA ASP A 81 11.51 9.44 -10.35
C ASP A 81 11.87 9.69 -8.88
N ALA A 82 10.88 9.89 -8.00
CA ALA A 82 11.08 9.96 -6.54
C ALA A 82 11.81 8.74 -5.96
N PHE A 83 11.85 7.63 -6.71
CA PHE A 83 12.51 6.39 -6.31
C PHE A 83 13.78 6.06 -7.09
N ALA A 84 14.20 6.89 -8.06
CA ALA A 84 15.32 6.55 -8.94
C ALA A 84 16.66 6.33 -8.19
N GLU A 85 16.86 7.04 -7.09
CA GLU A 85 18.04 6.93 -6.22
C GLU A 85 17.67 6.68 -4.75
N ALA A 86 16.43 6.26 -4.48
CA ALA A 86 15.94 6.13 -3.11
C ALA A 86 16.71 5.06 -2.33
N ASP A 87 17.08 5.41 -1.10
CA ASP A 87 17.61 4.46 -0.12
C ASP A 87 16.52 3.97 0.85
N GLU A 88 16.90 3.22 1.88
CA GLU A 88 15.95 2.71 2.88
C GLU A 88 15.33 3.81 3.74
N ALA A 89 16.05 4.91 4.00
CA ALA A 89 15.55 6.02 4.79
C ALA A 89 14.49 6.80 3.99
N ASP A 90 14.77 7.10 2.72
CA ASP A 90 13.81 7.71 1.79
C ASP A 90 12.55 6.84 1.68
N MET A 91 12.75 5.53 1.52
CA MET A 91 11.65 4.57 1.44
C MET A 91 10.82 4.55 2.73
N ARG A 92 11.45 4.57 3.90
CA ARG A 92 10.74 4.59 5.19
C ARG A 92 9.93 5.87 5.35
N GLU A 93 10.47 7.01 4.96
CA GLU A 93 9.76 8.30 5.01
C GLU A 93 8.52 8.26 4.10
N PHE A 94 8.68 7.79 2.86
CA PHE A 94 7.58 7.60 1.93
C PHE A 94 6.51 6.67 2.50
N LEU A 95 6.89 5.46 2.95
CA LEU A 95 5.95 4.48 3.51
C LEU A 95 5.25 5.01 4.76
N THR A 96 5.90 5.86 5.56
CA THR A 96 5.27 6.50 6.72
C THR A 96 4.16 7.45 6.33
N ARG A 97 4.32 8.20 5.23
CA ARG A 97 3.25 9.05 4.68
C ARG A 97 2.18 8.21 3.99
N TRP A 98 2.58 7.20 3.22
CA TRP A 98 1.66 6.36 2.45
C TRP A 98 0.78 5.47 3.34
N ALA A 99 1.28 5.06 4.51
CA ALA A 99 0.52 4.35 5.55
C ALA A 99 -0.46 5.27 6.32
N ARG A 100 -0.86 6.42 5.78
CA ARG A 100 -1.86 7.33 6.36
C ARG A 100 -2.96 7.61 5.34
N PRO A 101 -3.80 6.61 5.01
CA PRO A 101 -4.94 6.86 4.15
C PRO A 101 -5.89 7.86 4.79
N THR A 102 -6.61 8.61 3.96
CA THR A 102 -7.71 9.44 4.43
C THR A 102 -8.91 8.55 4.72
N VAL A 103 -9.42 8.59 5.95
CA VAL A 103 -10.66 7.90 6.33
C VAL A 103 -11.82 8.89 6.31
N THR A 104 -12.88 8.54 5.60
CA THR A 104 -14.13 9.30 5.48
C THR A 104 -15.28 8.31 5.31
N THR A 105 -16.41 8.74 4.75
CA THR A 105 -17.55 7.87 4.48
C THR A 105 -17.95 7.89 3.00
N THR A 106 -18.61 6.83 2.55
CA THR A 106 -19.11 6.73 1.17
C THR A 106 -20.08 7.85 0.83
N GLN A 107 -20.79 8.44 1.80
CA GLN A 107 -21.67 9.58 1.57
C GLN A 107 -20.93 10.84 1.08
N SER A 108 -19.66 11.01 1.45
CA SER A 108 -18.83 12.14 0.99
C SER A 108 -18.27 11.94 -0.41
N ALA A 109 -18.47 10.78 -1.04
CA ALA A 109 -18.04 10.54 -2.40
C ALA A 109 -18.84 11.38 -3.41
N PRO A 110 -18.26 11.64 -4.60
CA PRO A 110 -18.95 12.34 -5.68
C PRO A 110 -20.29 11.70 -6.00
N ARG A 111 -21.22 12.50 -6.52
CA ARG A 111 -22.46 11.93 -7.09
C ARG A 111 -22.14 11.23 -8.40
N TRP A 112 -23.01 10.31 -8.83
CA TRP A 112 -22.84 9.60 -10.09
C TRP A 112 -22.64 10.56 -11.29
N GLU A 113 -23.38 11.68 -11.31
CA GLU A 113 -23.28 12.70 -12.36
C GLU A 113 -21.96 13.47 -12.37
N GLU A 114 -21.19 13.40 -11.29
CA GLU A 114 -19.89 14.06 -11.13
C GLU A 114 -18.72 13.11 -11.48
N LEU A 115 -18.98 11.82 -11.68
CA LEU A 115 -17.98 10.85 -12.08
C LEU A 115 -17.66 10.95 -13.57
N THR A 116 -16.38 10.89 -13.90
CA THR A 116 -15.92 10.69 -15.27
C THR A 116 -15.93 9.21 -15.63
N PRO A 117 -16.15 8.85 -16.92
CA PRO A 117 -16.15 7.45 -17.34
C PRO A 117 -14.85 6.74 -16.95
N GLY A 118 -14.97 5.57 -16.32
CA GLY A 118 -13.83 4.75 -15.89
C GLY A 118 -13.35 5.01 -14.46
N GLN A 119 -13.89 6.01 -13.75
CA GLN A 119 -13.56 6.22 -12.34
C GLN A 119 -14.10 5.14 -11.41
N THR A 120 -15.11 4.38 -11.83
CA THR A 120 -15.61 3.24 -11.07
C THR A 120 -15.94 2.09 -12.00
N THR A 121 -15.82 0.87 -11.50
CA THR A 121 -16.28 -0.34 -12.18
C THR A 121 -17.71 -0.74 -11.78
N LEU A 122 -18.30 -0.02 -10.81
CA LEU A 122 -19.65 -0.28 -10.34
C LEU A 122 -20.67 0.31 -11.32
N ASP A 123 -21.82 -0.35 -11.45
CA ASP A 123 -22.97 0.30 -12.08
C ASP A 123 -23.59 1.35 -11.16
N ARG A 124 -24.42 2.20 -11.74
CA ARG A 124 -25.04 3.33 -11.04
C ARG A 124 -25.83 2.89 -9.80
N LEU A 125 -26.61 1.83 -9.92
CA LEU A 125 -27.49 1.39 -8.83
C LEU A 125 -26.66 0.96 -7.63
N THR A 126 -25.61 0.16 -7.86
CA THR A 126 -24.70 -0.26 -6.80
C THR A 126 -23.90 0.90 -6.21
N TYR A 127 -23.43 1.82 -7.05
CA TYR A 127 -22.70 3.00 -6.58
C TYR A 127 -23.55 3.88 -5.64
N ASP A 128 -24.79 4.18 -6.06
CA ASP A 128 -25.72 5.01 -5.31
C ASP A 128 -26.18 4.32 -4.01
N ASP A 129 -26.36 2.98 -4.02
CA ASP A 129 -26.66 2.19 -2.81
C ASP A 129 -25.53 2.29 -1.77
N ILE A 130 -24.28 2.01 -2.19
CA ILE A 130 -23.10 2.12 -1.32
C ILE A 130 -22.96 3.54 -0.76
N ARG A 131 -23.21 4.56 -1.59
CA ARG A 131 -23.19 5.97 -1.18
C ARG A 131 -24.22 6.25 -0.10
N ALA A 132 -25.45 5.75 -0.27
CA ALA A 132 -26.56 5.96 0.65
C ALA A 132 -26.36 5.29 2.01
N ARG A 133 -25.62 4.18 2.04
CA ARG A 133 -25.32 3.42 3.27
C ARG A 133 -24.31 4.07 4.19
N ASN A 134 -23.62 5.13 3.74
CA ASN A 134 -22.66 5.89 4.55
C ASN A 134 -21.61 4.99 5.23
N LEU A 135 -21.08 4.02 4.48
CA LEU A 135 -20.07 3.09 4.96
C LEU A 135 -18.74 3.80 5.19
N PRO A 136 -17.85 3.30 6.07
CA PRO A 136 -16.48 3.78 6.12
C PRO A 136 -15.80 3.63 4.76
N MET A 137 -15.01 4.63 4.40
CA MET A 137 -14.27 4.68 3.15
C MET A 137 -12.84 5.14 3.43
N LEU A 138 -11.88 4.43 2.85
CA LEU A 138 -10.47 4.76 2.91
C LEU A 138 -9.99 5.20 1.53
N CYS A 139 -9.25 6.29 1.47
CA CYS A 139 -8.67 6.82 0.24
C CYS A 139 -7.15 6.90 0.39
N HIS A 140 -6.41 6.35 -0.57
CA HIS A 140 -4.95 6.39 -0.57
C HIS A 140 -4.40 6.67 -1.96
N SER A 141 -3.21 7.28 -2.01
CA SER A 141 -2.51 7.50 -3.26
C SER A 141 -2.14 6.17 -3.91
N THR A 142 -2.37 6.07 -5.22
CA THR A 142 -1.99 4.93 -6.07
C THR A 142 -0.95 5.29 -7.12
N GLY A 143 -0.52 6.54 -7.11
CA GLY A 143 0.55 7.07 -7.93
C GLY A 143 0.61 8.58 -7.82
N THR A 144 1.52 9.18 -8.58
CA THR A 144 1.62 10.63 -8.72
C THR A 144 0.31 11.19 -9.26
N GLY A 145 -0.34 12.05 -8.48
CA GLY A 145 -1.63 12.67 -8.83
C GLY A 145 -2.81 11.70 -8.92
N ARG A 146 -2.73 10.49 -8.35
CA ARG A 146 -3.82 9.50 -8.39
C ARG A 146 -4.21 9.00 -7.02
N GLU A 147 -5.51 8.90 -6.79
CA GLU A 147 -6.10 8.38 -5.56
C GLU A 147 -7.10 7.26 -5.89
N LEU A 148 -7.08 6.22 -5.07
CA LEU A 148 -8.11 5.18 -5.04
C LEU A 148 -8.82 5.25 -3.70
N CYS A 149 -10.15 5.20 -3.74
CA CYS A 149 -11.00 5.06 -2.57
C CYS A 149 -11.67 3.68 -2.55
N ALA A 150 -11.57 2.99 -1.42
CA ALA A 150 -12.22 1.71 -1.17
C ALA A 150 -13.24 1.86 -0.02
N PHE A 151 -14.43 1.29 -0.20
CA PHE A 151 -15.42 1.22 0.87
C PHE A 151 -15.18 -0.02 1.73
N TRP A 152 -15.52 0.05 3.01
CA TRP A 152 -15.44 -1.07 3.96
C TRP A 152 -16.83 -1.52 4.38
N GLU A 153 -17.10 -2.82 4.23
CA GLU A 153 -18.37 -3.44 4.56
C GLU A 153 -18.11 -4.61 5.52
N PRO A 154 -18.10 -4.36 6.85
CA PRO A 154 -17.84 -5.41 7.84
C PRO A 154 -18.80 -6.60 7.72
N ALA A 155 -20.07 -6.33 7.40
CA ALA A 155 -21.10 -7.36 7.28
C ALA A 155 -20.85 -8.32 6.09
N ALA A 156 -20.16 -7.86 5.05
CA ALA A 156 -19.72 -8.70 3.94
C ALA A 156 -18.30 -9.24 4.13
N GLY A 157 -17.63 -8.88 5.23
CA GLY A 157 -16.29 -9.33 5.56
C GLY A 157 -15.19 -8.77 4.65
N GLY A 158 -15.37 -7.58 4.06
CA GLY A 158 -14.41 -7.09 3.09
C GLY A 158 -14.50 -5.62 2.68
N ALA A 159 -13.44 -5.16 2.01
CA ALA A 159 -13.40 -3.89 1.30
C ALA A 159 -13.58 -4.09 -0.21
N GLY A 160 -14.10 -3.07 -0.89
CA GLY A 160 -14.20 -3.04 -2.35
C GLY A 160 -13.71 -1.71 -2.93
N LEU A 161 -13.11 -1.76 -4.13
CA LEU A 161 -12.83 -0.54 -4.89
C LEU A 161 -14.13 0.22 -5.11
N TYR A 162 -14.17 1.48 -4.70
CA TYR A 162 -15.35 2.33 -4.86
C TYR A 162 -15.20 3.24 -6.08
N PHE A 163 -14.14 4.05 -6.09
CA PHE A 163 -13.78 4.87 -7.23
C PHE A 163 -12.29 5.23 -7.21
N GLU A 164 -11.78 5.64 -8.36
CA GLU A 164 -10.47 6.24 -8.56
C GLU A 164 -10.63 7.65 -9.11
N ARG A 165 -9.71 8.54 -8.78
CA ARG A 165 -9.68 9.90 -9.33
C ARG A 165 -8.27 10.45 -9.43
N ASP A 166 -8.14 11.46 -10.26
CA ASP A 166 -6.96 12.32 -10.24
C ASP A 166 -7.08 13.29 -9.05
N ILE A 167 -5.95 13.56 -8.40
CA ILE A 167 -5.82 14.51 -7.31
C ILE A 167 -4.69 15.48 -7.61
N GLU A 168 -4.81 16.71 -7.12
CA GLU A 168 -3.72 17.68 -7.20
C GLU A 168 -2.57 17.20 -6.30
N GLU A 169 -1.34 17.25 -6.81
CA GLU A 169 -0.17 16.88 -6.03
C GLU A 169 -0.05 17.84 -4.85
N THR A 170 -0.11 17.30 -3.64
CA THR A 170 0.26 18.06 -2.45
C THR A 170 1.78 17.99 -2.31
N PRO A 171 2.51 19.12 -2.36
CA PRO A 171 3.97 19.14 -2.32
C PRO A 171 4.58 18.59 -1.03
#